data_AF-W4Q4I8-F1
#
_entry.id   AF-W4Q4I8-F1
#
_cell.length_a   1.000
_cell.length_b   1.000
_cell.length_c   1.000
_cell.angle_alpha   90.00
_cell.angle_beta   90.00
_cell.angle_gamma   90.00
#
_symmetry.space_group_name_H-M   'P 1'
#
loop_
_entity.id
_entity.type
_entity.pdbx_description
1 polymer ?
#
loop_
_entity_poly.entity_id
_entity_poly.type
_entity_poly.pdbx_seq_one_letter_code
_entity_poly.pdbx_strand_id
1 'polypeptide(L)'
;MSETIQATQSKEAKVLIVTSVSAEKEAIEKGLNGASSFDVVVSGVGQAAAASATATALATKTYKYVINAGIAGGFEGRADLGAIVLSNRIVAADLGAESKEGFLSIESLKLGVSSIGADRDTVLNLETAAQKVGLSVSKGTILTLSTVTGTSETADELRTRIPDAIAEGWRDLV
;
A
#
# COMPACT_ATOMS: atom_id res chain seq x y z
N MET A 1 -45.15 -19.21 -24.67
CA MET A 1 -44.14 -19.80 -23.77
C MET A 1 -42.91 -18.91 -23.88
N SER A 2 -42.74 -18.00 -22.91
CA SER A 2 -41.60 -17.08 -22.85
C SER A 2 -40.52 -17.71 -21.98
N GLU A 3 -39.36 -18.00 -22.55
CA GLU A 3 -38.13 -18.23 -21.81
C GLU A 3 -37.33 -16.94 -21.80
N THR A 4 -37.34 -16.25 -20.66
CA THR A 4 -36.45 -15.12 -20.39
C THR A 4 -35.07 -15.69 -20.07
N ILE A 5 -34.12 -15.49 -20.98
CA ILE A 5 -32.70 -15.73 -20.71
C ILE A 5 -32.26 -14.70 -19.67
N GLN A 6 -32.13 -15.16 -18.43
CA GLN A 6 -31.60 -14.36 -17.34
C GLN A 6 -30.09 -14.26 -17.54
N ALA A 7 -29.65 -13.13 -18.10
CA ALA A 7 -28.24 -12.82 -18.25
C ALA A 7 -27.54 -13.01 -16.90
N THR A 8 -26.55 -13.89 -16.86
CA THR A 8 -25.67 -14.06 -15.71
C THR A 8 -24.92 -12.73 -15.54
N GLN A 9 -25.41 -11.86 -14.65
CA GLN A 9 -24.64 -10.71 -14.22
C GLN A 9 -23.37 -11.27 -13.60
N SER A 10 -22.25 -11.15 -14.32
CA SER A 10 -20.93 -11.33 -13.75
C SER A 10 -20.84 -10.36 -12.58
N LYS A 11 -20.89 -10.89 -11.36
CA LYS A 11 -20.74 -10.11 -10.13
C LYS A 11 -19.47 -9.29 -10.29
N GLU A 12 -19.58 -7.98 -10.52
CA GLU A 12 -18.42 -7.11 -10.76
C GLU A 12 -17.39 -7.38 -9.67
N ALA A 13 -16.18 -7.77 -10.09
CA ALA A 13 -15.13 -8.11 -9.15
C ALA A 13 -14.77 -6.86 -8.36
N LYS A 14 -15.11 -6.84 -7.07
CA LYS A 14 -14.90 -5.67 -6.22
C LYS A 14 -13.43 -5.50 -5.85
N VAL A 15 -12.97 -4.26 -5.86
CA VAL A 15 -11.66 -3.83 -5.35
C VAL A 15 -11.87 -3.13 -4.01
N LEU A 16 -11.11 -3.53 -3.00
CA LEU A 16 -11.04 -2.81 -1.74
C LEU A 16 -9.93 -1.77 -1.83
N ILE A 17 -10.24 -0.49 -1.58
CA ILE A 17 -9.24 0.55 -1.41
C ILE A 17 -9.21 0.94 0.08
N VAL A 18 -8.06 0.76 0.70
CA VAL A 18 -7.80 1.13 2.09
C VAL A 18 -7.01 2.43 2.09
N THR A 19 -7.55 3.45 2.77
CA THR A 19 -6.87 4.71 3.06
C THR A 19 -6.78 4.88 4.56
N SER A 20 -5.95 5.81 5.03
CA SER A 20 -5.74 5.93 6.48
C SER A 20 -6.48 7.08 7.12
N VAL A 21 -6.76 8.14 6.35
CA VAL A 21 -7.55 9.29 6.83
C VAL A 21 -8.71 9.61 5.89
N SER A 22 -9.72 10.31 6.40
CA SER A 22 -10.92 10.67 5.62
C SER A 22 -10.58 11.53 4.40
N ALA A 23 -9.64 12.46 4.51
CA ALA A 23 -9.22 13.30 3.40
C ALA A 23 -8.69 12.50 2.20
N GLU A 24 -8.00 11.38 2.45
CA GLU A 24 -7.53 10.48 1.38
C GLU A 24 -8.68 9.71 0.77
N LYS A 25 -9.60 9.20 1.60
CA LYS A 25 -10.80 8.53 1.13
C LYS A 25 -11.61 9.45 0.21
N GLU A 26 -11.86 10.69 0.64
CA GLU A 26 -12.61 11.69 -0.13
C GLU A 26 -11.92 12.01 -1.46
N ALA A 27 -10.59 12.13 -1.48
CA ALA A 27 -9.82 12.34 -2.70
C ALA A 27 -9.95 11.16 -3.67
N ILE A 28 -9.88 9.92 -3.17
CA ILE A 28 -10.07 8.70 -3.96
C ILE A 28 -11.50 8.61 -4.49
N GLU A 29 -12.51 8.78 -3.64
CA GLU A 29 -13.92 8.72 -4.04
C GLU A 29 -14.25 9.77 -5.11
N LYS A 30 -13.69 10.98 -5.00
CA LYS A 30 -13.79 12.01 -6.03
C LYS A 30 -13.14 11.56 -7.35
N GLY A 31 -11.96 10.95 -7.30
CA GLY A 31 -11.27 10.40 -8.47
C GLY A 31 -12.00 9.23 -9.14
N LEU A 32 -12.69 8.41 -8.35
CA LEU A 32 -13.49 7.27 -8.85
C LEU A 32 -14.77 7.71 -9.56
N ASN A 33 -15.24 8.94 -9.35
CA ASN A 33 -16.39 9.52 -10.04
C ASN A 33 -17.63 8.61 -10.08
N GLY A 34 -17.95 7.95 -8.95
CA GLY A 34 -19.13 7.09 -8.81
C GLY A 34 -18.99 5.66 -9.33
N ALA A 35 -17.77 5.19 -9.66
CA ALA A 35 -17.55 3.80 -10.04
C ALA A 35 -17.97 2.80 -8.94
N SER A 36 -18.86 1.87 -9.28
CA SER A 36 -19.48 0.92 -8.32
C SER A 36 -18.62 -0.29 -7.95
N SER A 37 -17.52 -0.51 -8.67
CA SER A 37 -16.63 -1.67 -8.48
C SER A 37 -15.64 -1.52 -7.31
N PHE A 38 -15.71 -0.42 -6.55
CA PHE A 38 -14.77 -0.08 -5.49
C PHE A 38 -15.48 0.14 -4.15
N ASP A 39 -14.96 -0.48 -3.09
CA ASP A 39 -15.31 -0.14 -1.71
C ASP A 39 -14.11 0.61 -1.11
N VAL A 40 -14.30 1.86 -0.64
CA VAL A 40 -13.24 2.69 -0.04
C VAL A 40 -13.44 2.82 1.47
N VAL A 41 -12.44 2.41 2.25
CA VAL A 41 -12.50 2.38 3.72
C VAL A 41 -11.36 3.18 4.34
N VAL A 42 -11.64 3.78 5.51
CA VAL A 42 -10.62 4.44 6.34
C VAL A 42 -10.19 3.47 7.42
N SER A 43 -8.90 3.13 7.48
CA SER A 43 -8.34 2.23 8.50
C SER A 43 -7.92 2.94 9.78
N GLY A 44 -7.62 4.24 9.70
CA GLY A 44 -6.83 4.93 10.72
C GLY A 44 -5.32 4.81 10.46
N VAL A 45 -4.51 5.42 11.33
CA VAL A 45 -3.05 5.51 11.22
C VAL A 45 -2.37 4.39 12.01
N GLY A 46 -1.30 3.81 11.45
CA GLY A 46 -0.51 2.76 12.07
C GLY A 46 -0.87 1.34 11.61
N GLN A 47 0.13 0.46 11.66
CA GLN A 47 0.05 -0.93 11.17
C GLN A 47 -1.10 -1.72 11.78
N ALA A 48 -1.32 -1.61 13.09
CA ALA A 48 -2.40 -2.35 13.78
C ALA A 48 -3.80 -1.92 13.31
N ALA A 49 -4.00 -0.62 13.08
CA ALA A 49 -5.27 -0.08 12.61
C ALA A 49 -5.54 -0.51 11.15
N ALA A 50 -4.53 -0.39 10.28
CA ALA A 50 -4.56 -0.88 8.90
C ALA A 50 -4.88 -2.37 8.81
N ALA A 51 -4.17 -3.21 9.57
CA ALA A 51 -4.36 -4.65 9.58
C ALA A 51 -5.77 -5.03 10.06
N SER A 52 -6.24 -4.46 11.18
CA SER A 52 -7.56 -4.75 11.75
C SER A 52 -8.69 -4.36 10.81
N ALA A 53 -8.64 -3.14 10.24
CA ALA A 53 -9.66 -2.66 9.33
C ALA A 53 -9.71 -3.49 8.03
N THR A 54 -8.56 -3.80 7.45
CA THR A 54 -8.47 -4.62 6.24
C THR A 54 -8.98 -6.03 6.51
N ALA A 55 -8.52 -6.68 7.57
CA ALA A 55 -8.98 -8.02 7.93
C ALA A 55 -10.49 -8.06 8.14
N THR A 56 -11.07 -7.06 8.78
CA THR A 56 -12.52 -6.93 8.98
C THR A 56 -13.26 -6.79 7.64
N ALA A 57 -12.75 -5.97 6.72
CA ALA A 57 -13.33 -5.83 5.39
C ALA A 57 -13.28 -7.14 4.59
N LEU A 58 -12.15 -7.85 4.63
CA LEU A 58 -11.96 -9.13 3.96
C LEU A 58 -12.79 -10.27 4.57
N ALA A 59 -13.06 -10.22 5.87
CA ALA A 59 -13.90 -11.19 6.56
C ALA A 59 -15.39 -11.04 6.21
N THR A 60 -15.83 -9.84 5.81
CA THR A 60 -17.24 -9.53 5.54
C THR A 60 -17.60 -9.59 4.05
N LYS A 61 -16.62 -9.41 3.15
CA LYS A 61 -16.82 -9.39 1.71
C LYS A 61 -15.63 -10.00 0.98
N THR A 62 -15.89 -10.65 -0.14
CA THR A 62 -14.84 -11.12 -1.06
C THR A 62 -14.44 -10.01 -2.02
N TYR A 63 -13.14 -9.75 -2.11
CA TYR A 63 -12.56 -8.82 -3.07
C TYR A 63 -11.57 -9.55 -3.98
N LYS A 64 -11.39 -9.04 -5.19
CA LYS A 64 -10.38 -9.55 -6.12
C LYS A 64 -9.01 -8.93 -5.87
N TYR A 65 -9.01 -7.66 -5.46
CA TYR A 65 -7.80 -6.90 -5.19
C TYR A 65 -7.99 -6.05 -3.95
N VAL A 66 -6.88 -5.83 -3.24
CA VAL A 66 -6.78 -4.83 -2.16
C VAL A 66 -5.70 -3.84 -2.59
N ILE A 67 -6.03 -2.55 -2.50
CA ILE A 67 -5.11 -1.45 -2.79
C ILE A 67 -4.98 -0.63 -1.52
N ASN A 68 -3.77 -0.51 -1.00
CA ASN A 68 -3.45 0.54 -0.04
C ASN A 68 -3.14 1.83 -0.81
N ALA A 69 -3.83 2.91 -0.50
CA ALA A 69 -3.62 4.18 -1.17
C ALA A 69 -3.57 5.33 -0.16
N GLY A 70 -2.59 6.21 -0.33
CA GLY A 70 -2.42 7.38 0.51
C GLY A 70 -1.16 8.16 0.16
N ILE A 71 -0.86 9.15 0.99
CA ILE A 71 0.40 9.90 0.90
C ILE A 71 1.54 9.15 1.59
N ALA A 72 2.74 9.29 1.01
CA ALA A 72 3.99 8.71 1.49
C ALA A 72 5.13 9.75 1.42
N GLY A 73 6.15 9.60 2.27
CA GLY A 73 7.39 10.37 2.19
C GLY A 73 8.33 9.75 1.17
N GLY A 74 8.72 10.50 0.14
CA GLY A 74 9.68 10.04 -0.87
C GLY A 74 11.12 10.15 -0.37
N PHE A 75 11.96 9.14 -0.64
CA PHE A 75 13.39 9.24 -0.37
C PHE A 75 14.07 10.12 -1.43
N GLU A 76 15.07 10.91 -1.01
CA GLU A 76 15.82 11.80 -1.90
C GLU A 76 16.44 11.04 -3.08
N GLY A 77 16.28 11.58 -4.29
CA GLY A 77 16.75 10.95 -5.52
C GLY A 77 15.99 9.67 -5.91
N ARG A 78 14.88 9.35 -5.24
CA ARG A 78 14.01 8.20 -5.53
C ARG A 78 12.61 8.60 -5.96
N ALA A 79 11.98 9.49 -5.20
CA ALA A 79 10.63 9.96 -5.46
C ALA A 79 10.51 11.43 -5.02
N ASP A 80 10.37 12.32 -6.00
CA ASP A 80 10.18 13.75 -5.77
C ASP A 80 8.75 14.06 -5.29
N LEU A 81 8.55 15.27 -4.76
CA LEU A 81 7.21 15.74 -4.39
C LEU A 81 6.24 15.67 -5.57
N GLY A 82 5.07 15.07 -5.33
CA GLY A 82 4.05 14.86 -6.35
C GLY A 82 4.26 13.62 -7.23
N ALA A 83 5.35 12.88 -7.05
CA ALA A 83 5.53 11.60 -7.72
C ALA A 83 4.48 10.58 -7.27
N ILE A 84 4.02 9.75 -8.20
CA ILE A 84 3.20 8.57 -7.90
C ILE A 84 4.14 7.39 -7.72
N VAL A 85 4.03 6.72 -6.57
CA VAL A 85 4.84 5.52 -6.27
C VAL A 85 3.98 4.27 -6.29
N LEU A 86 4.49 3.19 -6.89
CA LEU A 86 3.89 1.86 -6.85
C LEU A 86 4.84 0.91 -6.13
N SER A 87 4.33 0.23 -5.10
CA SER A 87 5.10 -0.77 -4.40
C SER A 87 5.22 -2.05 -5.22
N ASN A 88 6.43 -2.57 -5.38
CA ASN A 88 6.64 -3.97 -5.77
C ASN A 88 6.93 -4.87 -4.54
N ARG A 89 7.27 -4.24 -3.41
CA ARG A 89 7.62 -4.88 -2.14
C ARG A 89 7.39 -3.89 -1.01
N ILE A 90 6.69 -4.34 0.02
CA ILE A 90 6.46 -3.58 1.25
C ILE A 90 7.36 -4.17 2.33
N VAL A 91 7.96 -3.33 3.16
CA VAL A 91 8.82 -3.76 4.28
C VAL A 91 8.44 -3.00 5.55
N ALA A 92 8.07 -3.71 6.62
CA ALA A 92 7.96 -3.14 7.96
C ALA A 92 9.38 -2.89 8.51
N ALA A 93 9.92 -1.70 8.21
CA ALA A 93 11.35 -1.42 8.33
C ALA A 93 11.82 -1.21 9.78
N ASP A 94 10.89 -0.95 10.69
CA ASP A 94 11.12 -0.83 12.14
C ASP A 94 10.67 -2.06 12.94
N LEU A 95 10.20 -3.12 12.26
CA LEU A 95 9.78 -4.36 12.91
C LEU A 95 10.98 -5.23 13.28
N GLY A 96 11.44 -5.09 14.52
CA GLY A 96 12.61 -5.78 15.03
C GLY A 96 12.96 -5.35 16.46
N ALA A 97 14.22 -5.51 16.82
CA ALA A 97 14.75 -5.09 18.11
C ALA A 97 16.02 -4.27 17.94
N GLU A 98 16.23 -3.30 18.83
CA GLU A 98 17.51 -2.61 18.94
C GLU A 98 18.52 -3.45 19.72
N SER A 99 19.79 -3.38 19.34
CA SER A 99 20.93 -3.99 20.03
C SER A 99 22.10 -3.01 20.06
N LYS A 100 23.17 -3.34 20.80
CA LYS A 100 24.38 -2.51 20.84
C LYS A 100 25.07 -2.45 19.47
N GLU A 101 24.87 -3.47 18.65
CA GLU A 101 25.42 -3.61 17.31
C GLU A 101 24.50 -3.02 16.23
N GLY A 102 23.34 -2.48 16.62
CA GLY A 102 22.35 -1.88 15.72
C GLY A 102 21.01 -2.64 15.68
N PHE A 103 20.21 -2.38 14.65
CA PHE A 103 18.89 -2.98 14.49
C PHE A 103 18.96 -4.46 14.07
N LEU A 104 18.21 -5.30 14.76
CA LEU A 104 17.99 -6.72 14.46
C LEU A 104 16.60 -6.89 13.86
N SER A 105 16.52 -7.34 12.61
CA SER A 105 15.23 -7.60 11.95
C SER A 105 14.49 -8.79 12.58
N ILE A 106 13.18 -8.86 12.37
CA ILE A 106 12.37 -9.98 12.84
C ILE A 106 12.83 -11.35 12.30
N GLU A 107 13.39 -11.40 11.09
CA GLU A 107 13.99 -12.59 10.49
C GLU A 107 15.26 -13.01 11.25
N SER A 108 16.11 -12.04 11.59
CA SER A 108 17.33 -12.26 12.37
C SER A 108 17.02 -12.81 13.76
N LEU A 109 15.90 -12.38 14.33
CA LEU A 109 15.34 -12.87 15.59
C LEU A 109 14.59 -14.21 15.44
N LYS A 110 14.37 -14.71 14.21
CA LYS A 110 13.59 -15.92 13.89
C LYS A 110 12.12 -15.84 14.33
N LEU A 111 11.53 -14.66 14.27
CA LEU A 111 10.17 -14.37 14.75
C LEU A 111 9.15 -14.12 13.63
N GLY A 112 9.56 -14.17 12.36
CA GLY A 112 8.64 -14.01 11.23
C GLY A 112 9.29 -13.39 10.02
N VAL A 113 8.47 -12.71 9.21
CA VAL A 113 8.87 -11.96 8.01
C VAL A 113 8.37 -10.52 8.12
N SER A 114 9.21 -9.58 7.74
CA SER A 114 8.93 -8.14 7.71
C SER A 114 8.61 -7.64 6.30
N SER A 115 8.78 -8.48 5.28
CA SER A 115 8.63 -8.10 3.87
C SER A 115 7.59 -8.94 3.15
N ILE A 116 6.77 -8.26 2.33
CA ILE A 116 5.75 -8.86 1.49
C ILE A 116 5.89 -8.30 0.07
N GLY A 117 5.86 -9.17 -0.94
CA GLY A 117 5.84 -8.77 -2.34
C GLY A 117 4.43 -8.40 -2.79
N ALA A 118 4.31 -7.34 -3.59
CA ALA A 118 3.04 -7.00 -4.24
C ALA A 118 2.77 -7.94 -5.43
N ASP A 119 1.49 -8.14 -5.77
CA ASP A 119 1.11 -8.93 -6.94
C ASP A 119 1.67 -8.30 -8.23
N ARG A 120 2.55 -9.04 -8.90
CA ARG A 120 3.34 -8.53 -10.03
C ARG A 120 2.44 -8.06 -11.17
N ASP A 121 1.42 -8.84 -11.52
CA ASP A 121 0.55 -8.53 -12.65
C ASP A 121 -0.31 -7.31 -12.36
N THR A 122 -0.81 -7.18 -11.12
CA THR A 122 -1.54 -5.98 -10.67
C THR A 122 -0.67 -4.73 -10.74
N VAL A 123 0.57 -4.79 -10.26
CA VAL A 123 1.51 -3.66 -10.32
C VAL A 123 1.81 -3.25 -11.77
N LEU A 124 2.08 -4.23 -12.64
CA LEU A 124 2.33 -3.96 -14.08
C LEU A 124 1.10 -3.37 -14.78
N ASN A 125 -0.10 -3.85 -14.43
CA ASN A 125 -1.34 -3.32 -14.99
C ASN A 125 -1.59 -1.87 -14.54
N LEU A 126 -1.34 -1.55 -13.27
CA LEU A 126 -1.45 -0.18 -12.74
C LEU A 126 -0.42 0.76 -13.38
N GLU A 127 0.83 0.31 -13.50
CA GLU A 127 1.90 1.06 -14.17
C GLU A 127 1.52 1.35 -15.64
N THR A 128 1.06 0.33 -16.36
CA THR A 128 0.61 0.49 -17.75
C THR A 128 -0.60 1.42 -17.87
N ALA A 129 -1.55 1.33 -16.93
CA ALA A 129 -2.73 2.20 -16.92
C ALA A 129 -2.35 3.66 -16.67
N ALA A 130 -1.43 3.93 -15.74
CA ALA A 130 -0.90 5.25 -15.45
C ALA A 130 -0.20 5.86 -16.68
N GLN A 131 0.68 5.09 -17.34
CA GLN A 131 1.38 5.54 -18.55
C GLN A 131 0.41 5.91 -19.69
N LYS A 132 -0.67 5.14 -19.87
CA LYS A 132 -1.70 5.42 -20.89
C LYS A 132 -2.40 6.76 -20.70
N VAL A 133 -2.49 7.24 -19.46
CA VAL A 133 -3.07 8.56 -19.13
C VAL A 133 -2.00 9.64 -18.93
N GLY A 134 -0.75 9.37 -19.33
CA GLY A 134 0.36 10.32 -19.27
C GLY A 134 0.93 10.54 -17.88
N LEU A 135 0.67 9.65 -16.92
CA LEU A 135 1.23 9.70 -15.58
C LEU A 135 2.53 8.89 -15.49
N SER A 136 3.57 9.52 -14.95
CA SER A 136 4.81 8.85 -14.58
C SER A 136 4.66 8.20 -13.20
N VAL A 137 5.13 6.96 -13.09
CA VAL A 137 5.14 6.21 -11.82
C VAL A 137 6.55 5.72 -11.51
N SER A 138 6.95 5.85 -10.25
CA SER A 138 8.18 5.24 -9.72
C SER A 138 7.83 3.94 -9.03
N LYS A 139 8.45 2.84 -9.43
CA LYS A 139 8.21 1.51 -8.84
C LYS A 139 9.38 1.08 -7.97
N GLY A 140 9.11 0.60 -6.77
CA GLY A 140 10.18 0.17 -5.85
C GLY A 140 9.66 -0.27 -4.50
N THR A 141 10.59 -0.46 -3.55
CA THR A 141 10.25 -0.87 -2.19
C THR A 141 9.66 0.31 -1.42
N ILE A 142 8.50 0.09 -0.78
CA ILE A 142 7.89 1.07 0.14
C ILE A 142 8.05 0.57 1.57
N LEU A 143 8.58 1.43 2.44
CA LEU A 143 8.76 1.12 3.85
C LEU A 143 7.49 1.45 4.61
N THR A 144 7.14 0.60 5.57
CA THR A 144 6.23 0.98 6.64
C THR A 144 6.98 1.11 7.95
N LEU A 145 6.65 2.19 8.65
CA LEU A 145 7.17 2.53 9.95
C LEU A 145 6.03 2.84 10.90
N SER A 146 6.30 2.72 12.19
CA SER A 146 5.42 3.12 13.29
C SER A 146 5.74 4.53 13.80
N THR A 147 6.81 5.13 13.28
CA THR A 147 7.24 6.51 13.51
C THR A 147 7.46 7.20 12.18
N VAL A 148 7.21 8.51 12.13
CA VAL A 148 7.54 9.33 10.95
C VAL A 148 9.02 9.65 10.96
N THR A 149 9.69 9.49 9.83
CA THR A 149 11.07 9.94 9.67
C THR A 149 11.10 11.47 9.64
N GLY A 150 11.67 12.06 10.68
CA GLY A 150 11.77 13.52 10.83
C GLY A 150 13.17 14.10 10.59
N THR A 151 14.17 13.26 10.35
CA THR A 151 15.58 13.66 10.27
C THR A 151 16.30 13.00 9.10
N SER A 152 17.36 13.64 8.61
CA SER A 152 18.25 13.09 7.59
C SER A 152 18.94 11.82 8.07
N GLU A 153 19.34 11.76 9.33
CA GLU A 153 20.08 10.62 9.89
C GLU A 153 19.22 9.36 9.86
N THR A 154 17.95 9.44 10.30
CA THR A 154 17.03 8.31 10.24
C THR A 154 16.73 7.89 8.81
N ALA A 155 16.59 8.85 7.88
CA ALA A 155 16.41 8.53 6.47
C ALA A 155 17.63 7.78 5.88
N ASP A 156 18.85 8.17 6.26
CA ASP A 156 20.10 7.57 5.81
C ASP A 156 20.27 6.14 6.37
N GLU A 157 19.90 5.93 7.63
CA GLU A 157 19.87 4.61 8.25
C GLU A 157 18.91 3.66 7.53
N LEU A 158 17.70 4.14 7.21
CA LEU A 158 16.70 3.37 6.46
C LEU A 158 17.19 3.03 5.05
N ARG A 159 17.80 3.99 4.35
CA ARG A 159 18.40 3.75 3.02
C ARG A 159 19.58 2.80 3.06
N THR A 160 20.37 2.82 4.13
CA THR A 160 21.47 1.87 4.32
C THR A 160 20.93 0.46 4.57
N ARG A 161 19.88 0.34 5.38
CA ARG A 161 19.22 -0.93 5.70
C ARG A 161 18.48 -1.52 4.51
N ILE A 162 17.80 -0.68 3.72
CA ILE A 162 16.96 -1.09 2.59
C ILE A 162 17.31 -0.21 1.38
N PRO A 163 18.38 -0.57 0.64
CA PRO A 163 18.93 0.30 -0.40
C PRO A 163 17.97 0.64 -1.52
N ASP A 164 16.99 -0.22 -1.83
CA ASP A 164 16.02 -0.03 -2.91
C ASP A 164 14.71 0.64 -2.44
N ALA A 165 14.64 1.13 -1.21
CA ALA A 165 13.52 1.92 -0.73
C ALA A 165 13.35 3.20 -1.58
N ILE A 166 12.11 3.48 -1.97
CA ILE A 166 11.75 4.68 -2.74
C ILE A 166 10.83 5.63 -1.98
N ALA A 167 10.05 5.10 -1.03
CA ALA A 167 9.17 5.87 -0.19
C ALA A 167 8.94 5.17 1.17
N GLU A 168 8.41 5.92 2.13
CA GLU A 168 7.95 5.42 3.42
C GLU A 168 6.53 5.90 3.75
N GLY A 169 5.79 5.10 4.51
CA GLY A 169 4.47 5.41 5.01
C GLY A 169 4.31 5.00 6.47
N TRP A 170 3.54 5.77 7.23
CA TRP A 170 3.23 5.45 8.63
C TRP A 170 2.14 4.36 8.79
N ARG A 171 1.78 3.66 7.69
CA ARG A 171 0.41 3.17 7.52
C ARG A 171 0.27 1.77 6.93
N ASP A 172 1.32 1.13 6.39
CA ASP A 172 1.10 -0.07 5.57
C ASP A 172 1.34 -1.41 6.30
N LEU A 173 0.24 -2.15 6.40
CA LEU A 173 0.26 -3.60 6.18
C LEU A 173 -1.03 -3.95 5.43
N VAL A 174 -0.87 -4.26 4.14
CA VAL A 174 -1.78 -5.07 3.32
C VAL A 174 -0.97 -5.84 2.30
#